data_AF-A0A2N7QDQ1-F1
#
_entry.id   AF-A0A2N7QDQ1-F1
#
_cell.length_a   1.000
_cell.length_b   1.000
_cell.length_c   1.000
_cell.angle_alpha   90.00
_cell.angle_beta   90.00
_cell.angle_gamma   90.00
#
_symmetry.space_group_name_H-M   'P 1'
#
loop_
_entity.id
_entity.type
_entity.pdbx_description
1 polymer ?
#
loop_
_entity_poly.entity_id
_entity_poly.type
_entity_poly.pdbx_seq_one_letter_code
_entity_poly.pdbx_strand_id
1 'polypeptide(L)' 'GARDLRVGAAAVFSGHCNFIINLGGASARDVLTLAAELKERVRKKSGFTLEEEVIYVPATASML' A
#
# COMPACT_ATOMS: atom_id res chain seq x y z
N GLY A 1 6.82 13.34 -0.79
CA GLY A 1 5.79 12.30 -0.64
C GLY A 1 6.24 11.07 -1.39
N ALA A 2 5.37 10.10 -1.59
CA ALA A 2 5.66 8.89 -2.34
C ALA A 2 4.89 8.84 -3.67
N ARG A 3 4.64 10.02 -4.26
CA ARG A 3 3.94 10.16 -5.53
C ARG A 3 4.63 9.31 -6.59
N ASP A 4 3.85 8.58 -7.38
CA ASP A 4 4.32 7.72 -8.47
C ASP A 4 5.24 6.56 -8.03
N LEU A 5 5.42 6.35 -6.72
CA LEU A 5 6.13 5.19 -6.19
C LEU A 5 5.39 3.92 -6.61
N ARG A 6 6.14 2.90 -7.03
CA ARG A 6 5.60 1.70 -7.66
C ARG A 6 6.29 0.45 -7.15
N VAL A 7 5.51 -0.61 -6.99
CA VAL A 7 5.98 -1.99 -6.79
C VAL A 7 5.16 -2.90 -7.71
N GLY A 8 5.82 -3.64 -8.60
CA GLY A 8 5.13 -4.50 -9.57
C GLY A 8 4.13 -3.70 -10.42
N ALA A 9 2.85 -4.08 -10.37
CA ALA A 9 1.76 -3.34 -11.02
C ALA A 9 0.93 -2.45 -10.07
N ALA A 10 1.32 -2.30 -8.80
CA ALA A 10 0.73 -1.35 -7.86
C ALA A 10 1.52 -0.03 -7.82
N ALA A 11 0.82 1.12 -7.78
CA ALA A 11 1.46 2.43 -7.70
C ALA A 11 0.70 3.40 -6.78
N VAL A 12 1.38 4.43 -6.29
CA VAL A 12 0.75 5.54 -5.58
C VAL A 12 0.17 6.51 -6.59
N PHE A 13 -1.12 6.85 -6.44
CA PHE A 13 -1.77 7.79 -7.34
C PHE A 13 -1.14 9.19 -7.26
N SER A 14 -0.89 9.78 -8.42
CA SER A 14 -0.24 11.08 -8.53
C SER A 14 -1.09 12.21 -7.94
N GLY A 15 -2.42 12.12 -8.05
CA GLY A 15 -3.34 13.13 -7.55
C GLY A 15 -3.55 13.11 -6.03
N HIS A 16 -3.35 11.97 -5.37
CA HIS A 16 -3.55 11.85 -3.92
C HIS A 16 -2.79 10.63 -3.36
N CYS A 17 -1.78 10.89 -2.51
CA CYS A 17 -0.81 9.88 -2.10
C CYS A 17 -1.34 8.79 -1.15
N ASN A 18 -2.58 8.91 -0.65
CA ASN A 18 -3.20 7.85 0.15
C ASN A 18 -3.81 6.74 -0.71
N PHE A 19 -3.94 6.94 -2.03
CA PHE A 19 -4.45 5.91 -2.92
C PHE A 19 -3.31 5.05 -3.49
N ILE A 20 -3.41 3.75 -3.25
CA ILE A 20 -2.69 2.74 -4.00
C ILE A 20 -3.61 2.27 -5.14
N ILE A 21 -3.13 2.39 -6.37
CA ILE A 21 -3.87 2.04 -7.58
C ILE A 21 -3.26 0.83 -8.26
N ASN A 22 -4.12 0.03 -8.89
CA ASN A 22 -3.73 -1.08 -9.75
C ASN A 22 -3.57 -0.57 -11.19
N LEU A 23 -2.38 -0.68 -11.77
CA LEU A 23 -2.09 -0.26 -13.15
C LEU A 23 -2.49 -1.31 -14.21
N GLY A 24 -3.23 -2.35 -13.79
CA GLY A 24 -3.52 -3.54 -14.58
C GLY A 24 -2.58 -4.66 -14.19
N GLY A 25 -3.09 -5.63 -13.41
CA GLY A 25 -2.35 -6.84 -13.02
C GLY A 25 -1.64 -6.78 -11.67
N ALA A 26 -1.91 -5.79 -10.81
CA ALA A 26 -1.35 -5.76 -9.45
C ALA A 26 -1.82 -6.98 -8.64
N SER A 27 -0.86 -7.70 -8.06
CA SER A 27 -1.15 -8.75 -7.09
C SER A 27 -1.36 -8.15 -5.69
N ALA A 28 -2.00 -8.91 -4.79
CA ALA A 28 -2.08 -8.50 -3.38
C ALA A 28 -0.70 -8.29 -2.76
N ARG A 29 0.31 -9.07 -3.17
CA ARG A 29 1.71 -8.90 -2.75
C ARG A 29 2.27 -7.54 -3.16
N ASP A 30 1.97 -7.07 -4.36
CA ASP A 30 2.43 -5.75 -4.83
C ASP A 30 1.85 -4.63 -3.97
N VAL A 31 0.55 -4.69 -3.69
CA VAL A 31 -0.15 -3.72 -2.84
C VAL A 31 0.42 -3.71 -1.42
N LEU A 32 0.55 -4.88 -0.78
CA LEU A 32 1.09 -5.00 0.58
C LEU A 32 2.54 -4.53 0.67
N THR A 33 3.37 -4.83 -0.35
CA THR A 33 4.77 -4.39 -0.40
C THR A 33 4.85 -2.87 -0.54
N LEU A 34 4.02 -2.28 -1.41
CA LEU A 34 3.96 -0.83 -1.57
C LEU A 34 3.47 -0.16 -0.28
N ALA A 35 2.43 -0.68 0.36
CA ALA A 35 1.93 -0.16 1.63
C ALA A 35 3.01 -0.21 2.73
N ALA A 36 3.76 -1.31 2.84
CA ALA A 36 4.88 -1.42 3.78
C ALA A 36 5.97 -0.36 3.53
N GLU A 37 6.34 -0.13 2.28
CA GLU A 37 7.31 0.90 1.89
C GLU A 37 6.81 2.32 2.23
N LEU A 38 5.52 2.60 2.05
CA LEU A 38 4.90 3.88 2.45
C LEU A 38 4.98 4.09 3.96
N LYS A 39 4.59 3.07 4.75
CA LYS A 39 4.66 3.10 6.21
C LYS A 39 6.08 3.38 6.68
N GLU A 40 7.06 2.68 6.10
CA GLU A 40 8.47 2.83 6.47
C GLU A 40 9.03 4.23 6.12
N ARG A 41 8.65 4.79 4.98
CA ARG A 41 9.02 6.16 4.60
C ARG A 41 8.45 7.21 5.55
N VAL A 42 7.19 7.06 5.94
CA VAL A 42 6.56 7.98 6.89
C VAL A 42 7.23 7.86 8.25
N ARG A 43 7.42 6.63 8.75
CA ARG A 43 8.13 6.38 10.01
C ARG A 43 9.52 7.00 10.04
N LYS A 44 10.32 6.81 8.97
CA LYS A 44 11.66 7.41 8.87
C LYS A 44 11.65 8.94 8.83
N LYS A 45 10.64 9.55 8.18
CA LYS A 45 10.60 11.00 7.97
C LYS A 45 9.96 11.77 9.13
N SER A 46 8.92 11.23 9.75
CA SER A 46 8.13 11.93 10.77
C SER A 46 8.20 11.30 12.16
N GLY A 47 8.71 10.06 12.27
CA GLY A 47 8.66 9.29 13.51
C GLY A 47 7.31 8.61 13.78
N PHE A 48 6.27 8.87 12.97
CA PHE A 48 4.95 8.26 13.14
C PHE A 48 4.81 6.95 12.35
N THR A 49 4.16 5.97 12.96
CA THR A 49 3.76 4.73 12.29
C THR A 49 2.35 4.88 11.76
N LEU A 50 2.15 4.66 10.46
CA LEU A 50 0.80 4.63 9.88
C LEU A 50 0.15 3.27 10.10
N GLU A 51 -1.15 3.30 10.35
CA GLU A 51 -2.03 2.13 10.36
C GLU A 51 -2.83 2.06 9.07
N GLU A 52 -3.15 0.85 8.63
CA GLU A 52 -3.93 0.61 7.42
C GLU A 52 -5.42 0.66 7.75
N GLU A 53 -6.18 1.46 7.00
CA GLU A 53 -7.65 1.46 7.06
C GLU A 53 -8.23 0.24 6.32
N VAL A 54 -7.53 -0.22 5.29
CA VAL A 54 -7.94 -1.37 4.48
C VAL A 54 -7.66 -2.69 5.20
N ILE A 55 -8.59 -3.64 5.10
CA ILE A 55 -8.46 -4.96 5.69
C ILE A 55 -7.89 -5.92 4.65
N TYR A 56 -6.74 -6.53 4.96
CA TYR A 56 -6.24 -7.66 4.18
C TYR A 56 -6.96 -8.94 4.58
N VAL A 57 -7.68 -9.54 3.62
CA VAL A 57 -8.40 -10.80 3.82
C VAL A 57 -7.53 -11.96 3.33
N PRO A 58 -6.95 -12.78 4.23
CA PRO A 58 -6.16 -13.94 3.83
C PRO A 58 -7.05 -15.05 3.27
N ALA A 59 -6.46 -15.97 2.49
CA ALA A 59 -7.18 -17.12 1.94
C ALA A 59 -7.78 -18.05 3.01
N THR A 60 -7.27 -17.99 4.25
CA THR A 60 -7.76 -18.75 5.39
C THR A 60 -8.93 -18.08 6.12
N ALA A 61 -9.33 -16.87 5.73
CA ALA A 61 -10.44 -16.18 6.35
C ALA A 61 -11.74 -16.98 6.12
N SER A 62 -12.40 -17.36 7.21
CA SER A 62 -13.74 -17.95 7.19
C SER A 62 -14.75 -16.88 7.59
N MET A 63 -15.88 -16.82 6.89
CA MET A 63 -17.00 -15.92 7.22
C MET A 63 -18.02 -16.57 8.17
N LEU A 64 -17.55 -17.45 9.06
CA LEU A 64 -18.37 -18.14 10.07
C LEU A 64 -18.04 -17.61 11.47
#